data_AF-A0A3C1UIK9-F1
#
_entry.id   AF-A0A3C1UIK9-F1
#
_cell.length_a   1.000
_cell.length_b   1.000
_cell.length_c   1.000
_cell.angle_alpha   90.00
_cell.angle_beta   90.00
_cell.angle_gamma   90.00
#
_symmetry.space_group_name_H-M   'P 1'
#
loop_
_entity.id
_entity.type
_entity.pdbx_description
1 polymer ?
#
loop_
_entity_poly.entity_id
_entity_poly.type
_entity_poly.pdbx_seq_one_letter_code
_entity_poly.pdbx_strand_id
1 'polypeptide(L)'
;AVLPAWASGASAADVVQFTLFLPGLKWLHLYGFVGMGLLGCFYYFLPKITGTEWSRPGQWTAIFWTYAIGTTWVGITFLVGGWKHGKGLIDPETPFMDVVREDIAPVMRMSTVGELLVFVAAALLCWNVAILFCRTYCSCLCLGGLSQDKAGISSETKKSQPKKSSKSK
;
A
#
# COMPACT_ATOMS: atom_id res chain seq x y z
N ALA A 1 -10.68 7.89 -11.74
CA ALA A 1 -10.89 8.29 -13.15
C ALA A 1 -11.54 9.67 -13.30
N VAL A 2 -12.61 9.99 -12.57
CA VAL A 2 -13.30 11.29 -12.70
C VAL A 2 -12.43 12.50 -12.29
N LEU A 3 -11.78 12.43 -11.14
CA LEU A 3 -10.86 13.48 -10.64
C LEU A 3 -9.72 13.84 -11.63
N PRO A 4 -8.94 12.88 -12.16
CA PRO A 4 -7.90 13.20 -13.15
C PRO A 4 -8.49 13.74 -14.47
N ALA A 5 -9.64 13.21 -14.91
CA ALA A 5 -10.28 13.68 -16.13
C ALA A 5 -10.70 15.16 -16.01
N TRP A 6 -11.25 15.54 -14.86
CA TRP A 6 -11.59 16.94 -14.58
C TRP A 6 -10.34 17.83 -14.47
N ALA A 7 -9.31 17.36 -13.76
CA ALA A 7 -8.05 18.10 -13.58
C ALA A 7 -7.29 18.33 -14.89
N SER A 8 -7.54 17.51 -15.92
CA SER A 8 -6.96 17.67 -17.25
C SER A 8 -7.63 18.74 -18.11
N GLY A 9 -8.81 19.24 -17.72
CA GLY A 9 -9.45 20.35 -18.44
C GLY A 9 -8.60 21.62 -18.34
N ALA A 10 -8.48 22.38 -19.43
CA ALA A 10 -7.59 23.55 -19.48
C ALA A 10 -7.78 24.54 -18.32
N SER A 11 -9.04 24.83 -17.96
CA SER A 11 -9.36 25.73 -16.84
C SER A 11 -9.02 25.16 -15.46
N ALA A 12 -9.04 23.83 -15.29
CA ALA A 12 -8.65 23.20 -14.03
C ALA A 12 -7.13 23.04 -13.94
N ALA A 13 -6.47 22.77 -15.08
CA ALA A 13 -5.03 22.59 -15.18
C ALA A 13 -4.26 23.84 -14.72
N ASP A 14 -4.72 25.05 -15.08
CA ASP A 14 -4.13 26.31 -14.61
C ASP A 14 -4.08 26.41 -13.07
N VAL A 15 -5.09 25.87 -12.39
CA VAL A 15 -5.18 25.86 -10.93
C VAL A 15 -4.34 24.72 -10.33
N VAL A 16 -4.30 23.54 -10.95
CA VAL A 16 -3.74 22.35 -10.30
C VAL A 16 -2.28 22.03 -10.65
N GLN A 17 -1.78 22.49 -11.81
CA GLN A 17 -0.52 22.01 -12.40
C GLN A 17 0.72 22.23 -11.51
N PHE A 18 0.75 23.31 -10.73
CA PHE A 18 1.87 23.66 -9.84
C PHE A 18 1.55 23.49 -8.35
N THR A 19 0.57 22.64 -8.03
CA THR A 19 0.07 22.51 -6.65
C THR A 19 0.25 21.10 -6.08
N LEU A 20 -0.03 20.98 -4.78
CA LEU A 20 -0.07 19.70 -4.05
C LEU A 20 -1.20 18.75 -4.50
N PHE A 21 -2.03 19.16 -5.47
CA PHE A 21 -3.14 18.36 -5.99
C PHE A 21 -2.67 17.08 -6.68
N LEU A 22 -1.68 17.16 -7.59
CA LEU A 22 -1.14 15.97 -8.27
C LEU A 22 -0.52 14.98 -7.26
N PRO A 23 0.28 15.44 -6.28
CA PRO A 23 0.73 14.62 -5.18
C PRO A 23 -0.37 13.89 -4.40
N GLY A 24 -1.47 14.56 -4.08
CA GLY A 24 -2.62 13.93 -3.43
C GLY A 24 -3.28 12.87 -4.30
N LEU A 25 -3.40 13.13 -5.60
CA LEU A 25 -4.04 12.21 -6.53
C LEU A 25 -3.25 10.92 -6.74
N LYS A 26 -1.91 10.99 -6.80
CA LYS A 26 -1.07 9.78 -6.83
C LYS A 26 -1.17 8.98 -5.55
N TRP A 27 -1.27 9.67 -4.40
CA TRP A 27 -1.47 9.01 -3.11
C TRP A 27 -2.76 8.20 -3.10
N LEU A 28 -3.85 8.81 -3.52
CA LEU A 28 -5.17 8.17 -3.55
C LEU A 28 -5.20 6.96 -4.49
N HIS A 29 -4.54 7.02 -5.65
CA HIS A 29 -4.45 5.87 -6.55
C HIS A 29 -3.55 4.76 -5.97
N LEU A 30 -2.34 5.09 -5.53
CA LEU A 30 -1.38 4.09 -5.07
C LEU A 30 -1.79 3.46 -3.75
N TYR A 31 -2.16 4.24 -2.75
CA TYR A 31 -2.54 3.70 -1.44
C TYR A 31 -4.03 3.36 -1.40
N GLY A 32 -4.89 4.20 -1.98
CA GLY A 32 -6.34 4.00 -1.88
C GLY A 32 -6.88 2.89 -2.76
N PHE A 33 -6.36 2.73 -3.98
CA PHE A 33 -6.77 1.64 -4.87
C PHE A 33 -5.80 0.46 -4.80
N VAL A 34 -4.53 0.67 -5.14
CA VAL A 34 -3.55 -0.44 -5.21
C VAL A 34 -3.27 -1.01 -3.81
N GLY A 35 -3.04 -0.14 -2.82
CA GLY A 35 -2.76 -0.54 -1.44
C GLY A 35 -3.90 -1.31 -0.78
N MET A 36 -5.14 -0.83 -0.90
CA MET A 36 -6.32 -1.54 -0.43
C MET A 36 -6.52 -2.90 -1.12
N GLY A 37 -6.28 -2.96 -2.44
CA GLY A 37 -6.32 -4.21 -3.19
C GLY A 37 -5.29 -5.22 -2.69
N LEU A 38 -4.05 -4.77 -2.43
CA LEU A 38 -3.00 -5.60 -1.88
C LEU A 38 -3.33 -6.13 -0.48
N LEU A 39 -3.93 -5.30 0.40
CA LEU A 39 -4.39 -5.76 1.72
C LEU A 39 -5.44 -6.89 1.60
N GLY A 40 -6.36 -6.78 0.64
CA GLY A 40 -7.33 -7.84 0.34
C GLY A 40 -6.67 -9.12 -0.18
N CYS A 41 -5.69 -8.99 -1.09
CA CYS A 41 -4.89 -10.11 -1.57
C CYS A 41 -4.15 -10.79 -0.41
N PHE A 42 -3.48 -10.02 0.45
CA PHE A 42 -2.76 -10.56 1.60
C PHE A 42 -3.68 -11.38 2.50
N TYR A 43 -4.89 -10.87 2.81
CA TYR A 43 -5.86 -11.61 3.61
C TYR A 43 -6.18 -13.01 3.05
N TYR A 44 -6.29 -13.15 1.72
CA TYR A 44 -6.57 -14.43 1.08
C TYR A 44 -5.32 -15.33 0.91
N PHE A 45 -4.16 -14.76 0.58
CA PHE A 45 -2.94 -15.53 0.32
C PHE A 45 -2.29 -16.06 1.60
N LEU A 46 -2.25 -15.27 2.68
CA LEU A 46 -1.60 -15.65 3.93
C LEU A 46 -2.06 -17.00 4.51
N PRO A 47 -3.36 -17.27 4.72
CA PRO A 47 -3.81 -18.55 5.27
C PRO A 47 -3.54 -19.71 4.32
N LYS A 48 -3.57 -19.48 3.01
CA LYS A 48 -3.32 -20.51 1.99
C LYS A 48 -1.85 -20.99 2.01
N ILE A 49 -0.92 -20.09 2.32
CA ILE A 49 0.51 -20.39 2.38
C ILE A 49 0.89 -21.03 3.72
N THR A 50 0.30 -20.56 4.82
CA THR A 50 0.65 -21.03 6.18
C THR A 50 -0.15 -22.24 6.64
N GLY A 51 -1.25 -22.60 5.96
CA GLY A 51 -2.12 -23.73 6.34
C GLY A 51 -2.70 -23.61 7.75
N THR A 52 -2.65 -22.40 8.34
CA THR A 52 -3.00 -22.13 9.73
C THR A 52 -4.13 -21.12 9.79
N GLU A 53 -5.12 -21.37 10.65
CA GLU A 53 -6.25 -20.47 10.83
C GLU A 53 -5.86 -19.19 11.59
N TRP A 54 -6.55 -18.08 11.27
CA TRP A 54 -6.29 -16.79 11.89
C TRP A 54 -6.66 -16.78 13.39
N SER A 55 -5.69 -16.47 14.26
CA SER A 55 -5.91 -16.43 15.71
C SER A 55 -6.87 -15.33 16.17
N ARG A 56 -7.05 -14.26 15.38
CA ARG A 56 -7.89 -13.08 15.72
C ARG A 56 -8.51 -12.47 14.46
N PRO A 57 -9.68 -12.93 14.01
CA PRO A 57 -10.29 -12.44 12.77
C PRO A 57 -10.66 -10.95 12.82
N GLY A 58 -11.07 -10.43 13.99
CA GLY A 58 -11.48 -9.02 14.13
C GLY A 58 -10.35 -7.99 13.96
N GLN A 59 -9.09 -8.40 14.12
CA GLN A 59 -7.95 -7.48 14.00
C GLN A 59 -7.72 -7.04 12.54
N TRP A 60 -8.11 -7.87 11.57
CA TRP A 60 -8.05 -7.53 10.14
C TRP A 60 -9.01 -6.41 9.77
N THR A 61 -10.22 -6.44 10.33
CA THR A 61 -11.20 -5.37 10.14
C THR A 61 -10.67 -4.05 10.67
N ALA A 62 -10.02 -4.05 11.85
CA ALA A 62 -9.42 -2.85 12.41
C ALA A 62 -8.29 -2.29 11.53
N ILE A 63 -7.39 -3.13 11.00
CA ILE A 63 -6.31 -2.71 10.08
C ILE A 63 -6.90 -2.11 8.82
N PHE A 64 -7.90 -2.76 8.24
CA PHE A 64 -8.59 -2.31 7.04
C PHE A 64 -9.21 -0.92 7.24
N TRP A 65 -9.96 -0.72 8.31
CA TRP A 65 -10.57 0.58 8.61
C TRP A 65 -9.53 1.66 8.92
N THR A 66 -8.50 1.34 9.70
CA THR A 66 -7.43 2.30 10.03
C THR A 66 -6.69 2.75 8.77
N TYR A 67 -6.37 1.82 7.87
CA TYR A 67 -5.71 2.12 6.60
C TYR A 67 -6.61 2.94 5.66
N ALA A 68 -7.90 2.57 5.57
CA ALA A 68 -8.88 3.28 4.76
C ALA A 68 -9.04 4.73 5.23
N ILE A 69 -9.26 4.94 6.52
CA ILE A 69 -9.41 6.27 7.11
C ILE A 69 -8.13 7.09 6.91
N GLY A 70 -6.96 6.51 7.15
CA GLY A 70 -5.68 7.20 6.97
C GLY A 70 -5.45 7.66 5.52
N THR A 71 -5.66 6.76 4.56
CA THR A 71 -5.48 7.09 3.14
C THR A 71 -6.49 8.13 2.65
N THR A 72 -7.76 8.01 3.06
CA THR A 72 -8.79 8.99 2.70
C THR A 72 -8.48 10.36 3.30
N TRP A 73 -8.02 10.42 4.56
CA TRP A 73 -7.62 11.65 5.22
C TRP A 73 -6.49 12.37 4.49
N VAL A 74 -5.42 11.65 4.16
CA VAL A 74 -4.28 12.19 3.41
C VAL A 74 -4.72 12.69 2.03
N GLY A 75 -5.52 11.89 1.33
CA GLY A 75 -6.06 12.24 0.01
C GLY A 75 -6.86 13.54 0.05
N ILE A 76 -7.81 13.68 0.98
CA ILE A 76 -8.63 14.88 1.13
C ILE A 76 -7.78 16.10 1.48
N THR A 77 -6.82 15.94 2.41
CA THR A 77 -5.93 17.02 2.85
C THR A 77 -5.13 17.59 1.69
N PHE A 78 -4.52 16.74 0.85
CA PHE A 78 -3.77 17.20 -0.32
C PHE A 78 -4.65 17.77 -1.43
N LEU A 79 -5.86 17.22 -1.64
CA LEU A 79 -6.79 17.72 -2.66
C LEU A 79 -7.30 19.13 -2.30
N VAL A 80 -7.74 19.32 -1.05
CA VAL A 80 -8.21 20.63 -0.56
C VAL A 80 -7.06 21.62 -0.47
N GLY A 81 -5.90 21.17 0.01
CA GLY A 81 -4.69 21.97 0.08
C GLY A 81 -4.20 22.46 -1.27
N GLY A 82 -4.12 21.56 -2.25
CA GLY A 82 -3.72 21.90 -3.62
C GLY A 82 -4.69 22.88 -4.28
N TRP A 83 -6.00 22.73 -4.06
CA TRP A 83 -7.00 23.64 -4.60
C TRP A 83 -6.91 25.05 -4.01
N LYS A 84 -6.74 25.18 -2.69
CA LYS A 84 -6.56 26.49 -2.03
C LYS A 84 -5.27 27.16 -2.51
N HIS A 85 -4.18 26.40 -2.52
CA HIS A 85 -2.89 26.88 -3.01
C HIS A 85 -2.97 27.39 -4.45
N GLY A 86 -3.61 26.65 -5.35
CA GLY A 86 -3.77 27.06 -6.75
C GLY A 86 -4.56 28.35 -6.93
N LYS A 87 -5.61 28.57 -6.12
CA LYS A 87 -6.38 29.81 -6.16
C LYS A 87 -5.57 31.02 -5.65
N GLY A 88 -4.76 30.83 -4.60
CA GLY A 88 -3.87 31.88 -4.11
C GLY A 88 -2.76 32.25 -5.08
N LEU A 89 -2.36 31.35 -5.99
CA LEU A 89 -1.37 31.64 -7.03
C LEU A 89 -1.93 32.45 -8.21
N ILE A 90 -3.25 32.44 -8.40
CA ILE A 90 -3.92 33.17 -9.49
C ILE A 90 -4.22 34.61 -9.07
N ASP A 91 -4.36 34.87 -7.77
CA ASP A 91 -4.68 36.19 -7.25
C ASP A 91 -3.41 37.09 -7.20
N PRO A 92 -3.34 38.17 -8.00
CA PRO A 92 -2.17 39.03 -8.06
C PRO A 92 -1.98 39.91 -6.82
N GLU A 93 -3.01 40.05 -5.96
CA GLU A 93 -2.95 40.92 -4.77
C GLU A 93 -2.27 40.23 -3.58
N THR A 94 -2.17 38.90 -3.56
CA THR A 94 -1.54 38.14 -2.48
C THR A 94 -0.07 37.82 -2.78
N PRO A 95 0.89 38.25 -1.96
CA PRO A 95 2.28 37.86 -2.13
C PRO A 95 2.44 36.35 -1.89
N PHE A 96 3.21 35.68 -2.75
CA PHE A 96 3.43 34.23 -2.71
C PHE A 96 3.82 33.68 -1.32
N MET A 97 4.58 34.47 -0.56
CA MET A 97 5.06 34.05 0.77
C MET A 97 3.94 33.89 1.80
N ASP A 98 2.83 34.61 1.67
CA ASP A 98 1.69 34.51 2.58
C ASP A 98 0.85 33.27 2.24
N VAL A 99 0.63 33.01 0.95
CA VAL A 99 -0.03 31.78 0.45
C VAL A 99 0.71 30.53 0.91
N VAL A 100 2.05 30.53 0.89
CA VAL A 100 2.85 29.40 1.37
C VAL A 100 2.65 29.16 2.88
N ARG A 101 2.63 30.22 3.69
CA ARG A 101 2.47 30.07 5.14
C ARG A 101 1.06 29.66 5.52
N GLU A 102 0.05 30.22 4.86
CA GLU A 102 -1.34 30.02 5.23
C GLU A 102 -1.92 28.72 4.66
N ASP A 103 -1.56 28.34 3.43
CA ASP A 103 -2.16 27.16 2.79
C ASP A 103 -1.26 25.92 2.82
N ILE A 104 0.05 26.05 2.61
CA ILE A 104 0.95 24.87 2.49
C ILE A 104 1.36 24.35 3.88
N ALA A 105 1.76 25.23 4.79
CA ALA A 105 2.24 24.83 6.11
C ALA A 105 1.23 23.98 6.92
N PRO A 106 -0.08 24.31 6.99
CA PRO A 106 -1.04 23.45 7.70
C PRO A 106 -1.33 22.15 6.95
N VAL A 107 -1.34 22.16 5.61
CA VAL A 107 -1.54 20.94 4.80
C VAL A 107 -0.49 19.89 5.10
N MET A 108 0.79 20.29 5.19
CA MET A 108 1.88 19.37 5.50
C MET A 108 1.79 18.80 6.93
N ARG A 109 1.31 19.60 7.89
CA ARG A 109 1.09 19.11 9.26
C ARG A 109 -0.07 18.11 9.30
N MET A 110 -1.14 18.36 8.56
CA MET A 110 -2.31 17.49 8.53
C MET A 110 -2.05 16.19 7.76
N SER A 111 -1.21 16.23 6.71
CA SER A 111 -0.85 15.04 5.95
C SER A 111 0.03 14.08 6.74
N THR A 112 0.98 14.58 7.54
CA THR A 112 1.86 13.72 8.35
C THR A 112 1.08 12.90 9.38
N VAL A 113 0.00 13.45 9.96
CA VAL A 113 -0.90 12.71 10.85
C VAL A 113 -1.56 11.53 10.13
N GLY A 114 -2.01 11.76 8.89
CA GLY A 114 -2.62 10.70 8.08
C GLY A 114 -1.61 9.64 7.62
N GLU A 115 -0.39 10.05 7.25
CA GLU A 115 0.71 9.14 6.92
C GLU A 115 1.09 8.23 8.09
N LEU A 116 1.17 8.81 9.29
CA LEU A 116 1.43 8.06 10.52
C LEU A 116 0.32 7.03 10.77
N LEU A 117 -0.94 7.37 10.50
CA LEU A 117 -2.05 6.42 10.65
C LEU A 117 -1.92 5.23 9.69
N VAL A 118 -1.53 5.49 8.44
CA VAL A 118 -1.25 4.45 7.44
C VAL A 118 -0.05 3.59 7.87
N PHE A 119 1.00 4.22 8.42
CA PHE A 119 2.17 3.51 8.93
C PHE A 119 1.82 2.61 10.13
N VAL A 120 0.96 3.07 11.04
CA VAL A 120 0.44 2.26 12.16
C VAL A 120 -0.34 1.06 11.64
N ALA A 121 -1.19 1.23 10.63
CA ALA A 121 -1.92 0.12 10.02
C ALA A 121 -0.95 -0.92 9.40
N ALA A 122 0.09 -0.47 8.72
CA ALA A 122 1.13 -1.34 8.17
C ALA A 122 1.95 -2.04 9.27
N ALA A 123 2.27 -1.37 10.37
CA ALA A 123 2.97 -1.96 11.50
C ALA A 123 2.14 -3.06 12.18
N LEU A 124 0.82 -2.83 12.37
CA LEU A 124 -0.10 -3.84 12.88
C LEU A 124 -0.24 -5.05 11.95
N LEU A 125 -0.24 -4.81 10.64
CA LEU A 125 -0.22 -5.86 9.63
C LEU A 125 1.05 -6.71 9.77
N CYS A 126 2.22 -6.07 9.77
CA CYS A 126 3.51 -6.74 9.92
C CYS A 126 3.60 -7.54 11.23
N TRP A 127 3.11 -6.98 12.34
CA TRP A 127 3.05 -7.66 13.63
C TRP A 127 2.21 -8.94 13.58
N ASN A 128 1.01 -8.88 12.99
CA ASN A 128 0.14 -10.06 12.83
C ASN A 128 0.78 -11.14 11.95
N VAL A 129 1.38 -10.72 10.85
CA VAL A 129 2.07 -11.61 9.92
C VAL A 129 3.28 -12.26 10.60
N ALA A 130 4.08 -11.49 11.34
CA ALA A 130 5.23 -12.00 12.08
C ALA A 130 4.84 -13.01 13.16
N ILE A 131 3.73 -12.80 13.88
CA ILE A 131 3.22 -13.79 14.84
C ILE A 131 2.79 -15.07 14.14
N LEU A 132 2.10 -14.96 13.00
CA LEU A 132 1.67 -16.12 12.22
C LEU A 132 2.89 -16.93 11.75
N PHE A 133 3.88 -16.26 11.16
CA PHE A 133 5.12 -16.90 10.73
C PHE A 133 5.93 -17.47 11.89
N CYS A 134 6.09 -16.76 13.01
CA CYS A 134 6.77 -17.31 14.18
C CYS A 134 6.05 -18.56 14.72
N ARG A 135 4.72 -18.59 14.75
CA ARG A 135 3.97 -19.80 15.15
C ARG A 135 4.20 -20.97 14.19
N THR A 136 4.14 -20.72 12.87
CA THR A 136 4.41 -21.75 11.87
C THR A 136 5.87 -22.24 11.92
N TYR A 137 6.84 -21.32 11.99
CA TYR A 137 8.26 -21.66 12.07
C TYR A 137 8.66 -22.28 13.40
N CYS A 138 8.06 -21.91 14.53
CA CYS A 138 8.33 -22.54 15.83
C CYS A 138 7.73 -23.94 15.92
N SER A 139 6.52 -24.16 15.38
CA SER A 139 5.97 -25.51 15.17
C SER A 139 6.84 -26.36 14.24
N CYS A 140 7.37 -25.77 13.16
CA CYS A 140 8.33 -26.43 12.28
C CYS A 140 9.72 -26.60 12.90
N LEU A 141 10.19 -25.74 13.81
CA LEU A 141 11.51 -25.88 14.44
C LEU A 141 11.49 -26.95 15.52
N CYS A 142 10.36 -27.13 16.22
CA CYS A 142 10.15 -28.23 17.16
C CYS A 142 9.90 -29.58 16.47
N LEU A 143 9.37 -29.62 15.24
CA LEU A 143 9.18 -30.87 14.46
C LEU A 143 10.25 -31.11 13.37
N GLY A 144 11.07 -30.13 13.05
CA GLY A 144 11.81 -30.03 11.78
C GLY A 144 13.32 -29.99 11.92
N GLY A 145 13.88 -30.69 12.90
CA GLY A 145 15.29 -31.08 12.89
C GLY A 145 15.73 -31.96 11.70
N LEU A 146 14.89 -32.16 10.67
CA LEU A 146 15.15 -33.04 9.52
C LEU A 146 14.88 -32.43 8.13
N SER A 147 14.53 -31.14 7.97
CA SER A 147 14.13 -30.64 6.63
C SER A 147 14.51 -29.20 6.28
N GLN A 148 15.73 -28.78 6.61
CA GLN A 148 16.33 -27.53 6.09
C GLN A 148 17.76 -27.76 5.55
N ASP A 149 17.95 -28.77 4.68
CA ASP A 149 19.22 -28.97 3.97
C ASP A 149 19.07 -29.15 2.43
N LYS A 150 17.85 -29.12 1.86
CA LYS A 150 17.64 -29.58 0.46
C LYS A 150 17.01 -28.60 -0.53
N ALA A 151 16.88 -27.31 -0.20
CA ALA A 151 16.27 -26.33 -1.13
C ALA A 151 17.26 -25.35 -1.79
N GLY A 152 18.58 -25.59 -1.68
CA GLY A 152 19.62 -24.73 -2.26
C GLY A 152 20.31 -25.22 -3.54
N ILE A 153 20.01 -26.44 -4.04
CA ILE A 153 20.73 -27.04 -5.19
C ILE A 153 19.76 -27.81 -6.10
N SER A 154 18.92 -27.14 -6.88
CA SER A 154 18.26 -27.78 -8.04
C SER A 154 17.66 -26.77 -9.03
N SER A 155 18.35 -25.65 -9.25
CA SER A 155 18.23 -24.92 -10.50
C SER A 155 19.47 -25.29 -11.32
N GLU A 156 19.26 -25.71 -12.57
CA GLU A 156 20.27 -26.14 -13.55
C GLU A 156 20.65 -27.63 -13.51
N THR A 157 19.98 -28.44 -14.36
CA THR A 157 20.62 -29.36 -15.33
C THR A 157 19.59 -30.37 -15.91
N LYS A 158 19.54 -30.43 -17.26
CA LYS A 158 18.74 -31.29 -18.18
C LYS A 158 17.31 -30.80 -18.45
N LYS A 159 16.98 -30.14 -19.57
CA LYS A 159 17.43 -30.29 -20.97
C LYS A 159 17.34 -31.74 -21.48
N SER A 160 16.24 -32.00 -22.19
CA SER A 160 16.13 -32.85 -23.39
C SER A 160 16.21 -34.40 -23.32
N GLN A 161 15.04 -35.03 -23.59
CA GLN A 161 14.78 -36.22 -24.48
C GLN A 161 15.33 -37.61 -24.04
N PRO A 162 14.95 -38.81 -24.63
CA PRO A 162 13.80 -39.28 -25.47
C PRO A 162 13.21 -40.70 -25.13
N LYS A 163 12.17 -41.12 -25.89
CA LYS A 163 11.64 -42.47 -26.28
C LYS A 163 12.44 -43.77 -25.91
N LYS A 164 11.74 -44.81 -25.39
CA LYS A 164 11.46 -46.16 -26.02
C LYS A 164 11.05 -47.26 -25.00
N SER A 165 9.90 -47.89 -25.27
CA SER A 165 9.57 -49.34 -25.29
C SER A 165 10.49 -50.37 -24.59
N SER A 166 9.90 -51.28 -23.78
CA SER A 166 9.94 -52.76 -23.96
C SER A 166 10.00 -53.61 -22.66
N LYS A 167 8.88 -54.32 -22.36
CA LYS A 167 8.75 -55.78 -22.10
C LYS A 167 9.10 -56.43 -20.73
N SER A 168 8.18 -57.34 -20.37
CA SER A 168 8.31 -58.62 -19.63
C SER A 168 8.56 -58.62 -18.11
N LYS A 169 7.54 -59.05 -17.36
CA LYS A 169 7.40 -60.46 -16.97
C LYS A 169 5.93 -60.81 -16.77
#